data_AF-A0A937UNY0-F1
#
_entry.id   AF-A0A937UNY0-F1
#
_cell.length_a   1.000
_cell.length_b   1.000
_cell.length_c   1.000
_cell.angle_alpha   90.00
_cell.angle_beta   90.00
_cell.angle_gamma   90.00
#
_symmetry.space_group_name_H-M   'P 1'
#
loop_
_entity.id
_entity.type
_entity.pdbx_description
1 polymer ?
#
loop_
_entity_poly.entity_id
_entity_poly.type
_entity_poly.pdbx_seq_one_letter_code
_entity_poly.pdbx_strand_id
1 'polypeptide(L)'
;GALCAAAEVEVNDPAAAKALLQKMLATADTTSRVKALIVQLGAESWDAREGATRELTALGSGAVPLLEKAAESDDPEIRHRAKEILKALAAKPQDASADLGKAIDVLAAAKDKWVAAALLDLLGHARDDVRYAAEYGLRRIARRDFGYNALDDEKARQAAIARWRAWWKDAEKSFAFDAKPPKPAQIAGVLVCSRRWPRVFVLDLEGETVWSKDMPGRAYAADRLPNGHTVIVDSVRGVVEEYDPTDRVVWKSEEGAFRGSVMDVERLPNGNTLVAHTSANLLAELDRQGKAVWSLRVDRSPCSARRLPNGNTLVAYWATPGKVVELTRGGKIAWATEGLQMPGSAQKLPDGNVLIAEYRAKRIIEVDRKGLVVWQRECTGYPHSVVRLPDGSMVVSDTVEGVVLIGPDAGVLHTLDAEAKWGRVRLAPAVRGAATPRPKAPDRKADKGDTKGK
;
A
#
# COMPACT_ATOMS: atom_id res chain seq x y z
N GLY A 1 -24.65 34.43 21.04
CA GLY A 1 -23.37 35.16 21.01
C GLY A 1 -22.24 34.16 21.08
N ALA A 2 -21.35 34.20 20.10
CA ALA A 2 -20.02 33.59 20.03
C ALA A 2 -19.86 32.12 20.49
N LEU A 3 -20.11 31.18 19.56
CA LEU A 3 -19.39 29.91 19.54
C LEU A 3 -18.25 30.07 18.53
N CYS A 4 -17.03 30.14 19.04
CA CYS A 4 -15.79 30.29 18.29
C CYS A 4 -15.69 29.24 17.17
N ALA A 5 -15.80 29.68 15.92
CA ALA A 5 -15.12 29.03 14.82
C ALA A 5 -13.62 29.21 15.07
N ALA A 6 -12.92 28.12 15.42
CA ALA A 6 -11.47 28.11 15.35
C ALA A 6 -11.11 28.36 13.89
N ALA A 7 -10.49 29.51 13.60
CA ALA A 7 -9.98 29.81 12.28
C ALA A 7 -9.05 28.66 11.86
N GLU A 8 -9.33 28.04 10.72
CA GLU A 8 -8.39 27.13 10.07
C GLU A 8 -7.09 27.91 9.86
N VAL A 9 -6.01 27.46 10.50
CA VAL A 9 -4.69 28.06 10.33
C VAL A 9 -4.25 27.71 8.92
N GLU A 10 -4.30 28.68 8.02
CA GLU A 10 -3.78 28.53 6.67
C GLU A 10 -2.27 28.22 6.71
N VAL A 11 -1.91 26.99 6.36
CA VAL A 11 -0.53 26.51 6.34
C VAL A 11 0.15 26.98 5.04
N ASN A 12 0.50 28.26 4.99
CA ASN A 12 1.00 28.90 3.77
C ASN A 12 2.49 29.26 3.82
N ASP A 13 3.13 29.18 5.00
CA ASP A 13 4.54 29.50 5.17
C ASP A 13 5.28 28.52 6.13
N PRO A 14 6.63 28.48 6.10
CA PRO A 14 7.40 27.56 6.93
C PRO A 14 7.19 27.72 8.44
N ALA A 15 6.89 28.93 8.94
CA ALA A 15 6.69 29.16 10.36
C ALA A 15 5.35 28.58 10.83
N ALA A 16 4.27 28.82 10.06
CA ALA A 16 2.96 28.23 10.29
C ALA A 16 3.01 26.69 10.21
N ALA A 17 3.72 26.16 9.20
CA ALA A 17 3.93 24.72 9.05
C ALA A 17 4.67 24.12 10.25
N LYS A 18 5.75 24.76 10.71
CA LYS A 18 6.52 24.32 11.88
C LYS A 18 5.69 24.35 13.17
N ALA A 19 4.90 25.41 13.37
CA ALA A 19 4.00 25.54 14.51
C ALA A 19 2.95 24.41 14.55
N LEU A 20 2.41 24.02 13.39
CA LEU A 20 1.46 22.90 13.29
C LEU A 20 2.12 21.57 13.69
N LEU A 21 3.29 21.24 13.16
CA LEU A 21 4.00 20.01 13.53
C LEU A 21 4.40 20.01 15.01
N GLN A 22 4.86 21.15 15.55
CA GLN A 22 5.20 21.30 16.97
C GLN A 22 3.98 21.06 17.86
N LYS A 23 2.80 21.54 17.46
CA LYS A 23 1.54 21.28 18.16
C LYS A 23 1.23 19.78 18.23
N MET A 24 1.45 19.03 17.15
CA MET A 24 1.26 17.58 17.13
C MET A 24 2.32 16.83 17.94
N LEU A 25 3.56 17.31 17.93
CA LEU A 25 4.63 16.74 18.76
C LEU A 25 4.33 16.91 20.25
N ALA A 26 3.78 18.06 20.65
CA ALA A 26 3.36 18.30 22.03
C ALA A 26 2.25 17.35 22.52
N THR A 27 1.51 16.72 21.60
CA THR A 27 0.46 15.74 21.91
C THR A 27 0.90 14.28 21.75
N ALA A 28 2.17 14.03 21.41
CA ALA A 28 2.69 12.70 21.07
C ALA A 28 2.85 11.72 22.25
N ASP A 29 2.85 12.22 23.50
CA ASP A 29 2.99 11.35 24.69
C ASP A 29 1.63 10.89 25.23
N THR A 30 1.01 9.94 24.51
CA THR A 30 -0.44 9.78 24.62
C THR A 30 -0.88 8.50 25.33
N THR A 31 -0.11 7.41 25.37
CA THR A 31 -0.61 6.15 25.98
C THR A 31 -0.80 6.26 27.49
N SER A 32 0.18 6.85 28.18
CA SER A 32 0.10 7.07 29.64
C SER A 32 -0.94 8.15 29.97
N ARG A 33 -1.03 9.20 29.14
CA ARG A 33 -2.02 10.28 29.31
C ARG A 33 -3.44 9.78 29.10
N VAL A 34 -3.71 9.00 28.05
CA VAL A 34 -5.03 8.41 27.78
C VAL A 34 -5.43 7.47 28.90
N LYS A 35 -4.52 6.63 29.40
CA LYS A 35 -4.80 5.78 30.57
C LYS A 35 -5.19 6.61 31.79
N ALA A 36 -4.46 7.69 32.08
CA ALA A 36 -4.77 8.59 33.18
C ALA A 36 -6.13 9.29 33.01
N LEU A 37 -6.44 9.76 31.80
CA LEU A 37 -7.72 10.40 31.49
C LEU A 37 -8.89 9.42 31.58
N ILE A 38 -8.70 8.15 31.20
CA ILE A 38 -9.71 7.10 31.37
C ILE A 38 -10.02 6.88 32.85
N VAL A 39 -9.00 6.86 33.72
CA VAL A 39 -9.23 6.79 35.17
C VAL A 39 -10.01 8.01 35.67
N GLN A 40 -9.71 9.20 35.13
CA GLN A 40 -10.44 10.43 35.49
C GLN A 40 -11.89 10.47 35.01
N LEU A 41 -12.30 9.62 34.05
CA LEU A 41 -13.72 9.49 33.68
C LEU A 41 -14.58 8.99 34.86
N GLY A 42 -13.99 8.26 35.81
CA GLY A 42 -14.65 7.79 37.03
C GLY A 42 -14.41 8.68 38.26
N ALA A 43 -13.80 9.85 38.11
CA ALA A 43 -13.53 10.75 39.24
C ALA A 43 -14.85 11.23 39.89
N GLU A 44 -14.88 11.46 41.21
CA GLU A 44 -16.08 11.97 41.90
C GLU A 44 -16.48 13.38 41.44
N SER A 45 -15.49 14.21 41.09
CA SER A 45 -15.69 15.57 40.60
C SER A 45 -16.24 15.59 39.17
N TRP A 46 -17.37 16.26 38.98
CA TRP A 46 -17.97 16.47 37.66
C TRP A 46 -17.04 17.21 36.70
N ASP A 47 -16.37 18.27 37.18
CA ASP A 47 -15.43 19.05 36.36
C ASP A 47 -14.26 18.20 35.85
N ALA A 48 -13.76 17.28 36.68
CA ALA A 48 -12.70 16.36 36.30
C ALA A 48 -13.16 15.39 35.20
N ARG A 49 -14.38 14.84 35.32
CA ARG A 49 -14.97 13.95 34.30
C ARG A 49 -15.20 14.66 32.97
N GLU A 50 -15.71 15.89 33.00
CA GLU A 50 -15.94 16.70 31.82
C GLU A 50 -14.64 17.12 31.14
N GLY A 51 -13.63 17.53 31.92
CA GLY A 51 -12.29 17.83 31.42
C GLY A 51 -11.69 16.63 30.70
N ALA A 52 -11.72 15.45 31.33
CA ALA A 52 -11.21 14.21 30.75
C ALA A 52 -11.96 13.83 29.47
N THR A 53 -13.28 14.00 29.43
CA THR A 53 -14.11 13.71 28.25
C THR A 53 -13.74 14.62 27.07
N ARG A 54 -13.56 15.92 27.30
CA ARG A 54 -13.13 16.86 26.25
C ARG A 54 -11.74 16.54 25.73
N GLU A 55 -10.79 16.25 26.62
CA GLU A 55 -9.42 15.94 26.22
C GLU A 55 -9.34 14.61 25.46
N LEU A 56 -10.00 13.55 25.92
CA LEU A 56 -10.09 12.28 25.21
C LEU A 56 -10.74 12.41 23.83
N THR A 57 -11.77 13.26 23.71
CA THR A 57 -12.40 13.56 22.42
C THR A 57 -11.45 14.33 21.50
N ALA A 58 -10.66 15.27 22.03
CA ALA A 58 -9.66 16.01 21.25
C ALA A 58 -8.47 15.14 20.80
N LEU A 59 -8.07 14.15 21.62
CA LEU A 59 -7.06 13.16 21.26
C LEU A 59 -7.48 12.28 20.09
N GLY A 60 -8.79 12.17 19.81
CA GLY A 60 -9.29 11.58 18.57
C GLY A 60 -9.08 10.07 18.48
N SER A 61 -8.73 9.60 17.27
CA SER A 61 -8.52 8.18 16.96
C SER A 61 -7.51 7.50 17.89
N GLY A 62 -6.54 8.24 18.43
CA GLY A 62 -5.52 7.68 19.31
C GLY A 62 -6.01 7.24 20.68
N ALA A 63 -7.18 7.71 21.12
CA ALA A 63 -7.81 7.24 22.34
C ALA A 63 -8.66 5.97 22.11
N VAL A 64 -9.06 5.68 20.87
CA VAL A 64 -10.05 4.64 20.53
C VAL A 64 -9.69 3.26 21.08
N PRO A 65 -8.48 2.70 20.91
CA PRO A 65 -8.18 1.36 21.40
C PRO A 65 -8.30 1.22 22.92
N LEU A 66 -7.95 2.27 23.66
CA LEU A 66 -8.04 2.28 25.13
C LEU A 66 -9.48 2.58 25.59
N LEU A 67 -10.22 3.41 24.85
CA LEU A 67 -11.64 3.68 25.10
C LEU A 67 -12.52 2.46 24.83
N GLU A 68 -12.22 1.65 23.80
CA GLU A 68 -12.91 0.38 23.55
C GLU A 68 -12.76 -0.57 24.75
N LYS A 69 -11.55 -0.64 25.34
CA LYS A 69 -11.34 -1.41 26.57
C LYS A 69 -12.07 -0.79 27.77
N ALA A 70 -12.07 0.54 27.89
CA ALA A 70 -12.77 1.25 28.96
C ALA A 70 -14.30 1.14 28.87
N ALA A 71 -14.84 0.95 27.66
CA ALA A 71 -16.26 0.70 27.40
C ALA A 71 -16.74 -0.67 27.93
N GLU A 72 -15.83 -1.52 28.41
CA GLU A 72 -16.10 -2.78 29.11
C GLU A 72 -15.69 -2.71 30.59
N SER A 73 -15.41 -1.52 31.13
CA SER A 73 -15.05 -1.34 32.55
C SER A 73 -16.19 -1.72 33.50
N ASP A 74 -15.83 -2.25 34.68
CA ASP A 74 -16.78 -2.51 35.77
C ASP A 74 -17.40 -1.21 36.32
N ASP A 75 -16.64 -0.11 36.29
CA ASP A 75 -17.12 1.22 36.68
C ASP A 75 -18.20 1.72 35.70
N PRO A 76 -19.45 1.94 36.16
CA PRO A 76 -20.54 2.37 35.30
C PRO A 76 -20.33 3.74 34.62
N GLU A 77 -19.66 4.68 35.29
CA GLU A 77 -19.42 6.02 34.77
C GLU A 77 -18.33 6.00 33.69
N ILE A 78 -17.21 5.31 33.95
CA ILE A 78 -16.15 5.12 32.95
C ILE A 78 -16.72 4.43 31.71
N ARG A 79 -17.49 3.36 31.90
CA ARG A 79 -18.11 2.59 30.83
C ARG A 79 -19.05 3.46 29.99
N HIS A 80 -19.92 4.24 30.62
CA HIS A 80 -20.88 5.10 29.92
C HIS A 80 -20.18 6.19 29.11
N ARG A 81 -19.26 6.93 29.73
CA ARG A 81 -18.53 8.02 29.05
C ARG A 81 -17.63 7.53 27.93
N ALA A 82 -16.97 6.38 28.11
CA ALA A 82 -16.17 5.78 27.06
C ALA A 82 -17.00 5.48 25.80
N LYS A 83 -18.22 4.93 25.98
CA LYS A 83 -19.15 4.66 24.86
C LYS A 83 -19.61 5.96 24.16
N GLU A 84 -19.92 7.01 24.93
CA GLU A 84 -20.31 8.31 24.35
C GLU A 84 -19.17 8.97 23.57
N ILE A 85 -17.94 8.92 24.10
CA ILE A 85 -16.76 9.44 23.39
C ILE A 85 -16.52 8.65 22.10
N LEU A 86 -16.56 7.32 22.14
CA LEU A 86 -16.42 6.48 20.93
C LEU A 86 -17.46 6.83 19.86
N LYS A 87 -18.72 7.04 20.27
CA LYS A 87 -19.79 7.46 19.37
C LYS A 87 -19.54 8.84 18.76
N ALA A 88 -19.07 9.81 19.55
CA ALA A 88 -18.73 11.14 19.07
C ALA A 88 -17.55 11.12 18.08
N LEU A 89 -16.52 10.32 18.38
CA LEU A 89 -15.36 10.13 17.50
C LEU A 89 -15.73 9.45 16.17
N ALA A 90 -16.66 8.50 16.20
CA ALA A 90 -17.20 7.88 14.99
C ALA A 90 -18.00 8.87 14.13
N ALA A 91 -18.69 9.84 14.75
CA ALA A 91 -19.50 10.84 14.04
C ALA A 91 -18.69 11.98 13.42
N LYS A 92 -17.49 12.29 13.95
CA LYS A 92 -16.58 13.32 13.43
C LYS A 92 -15.15 12.77 13.35
N PRO A 93 -14.81 12.07 12.25
CA PRO A 93 -13.44 11.62 12.05
C PRO A 93 -12.58 12.87 11.82
N GLN A 94 -11.79 13.25 12.83
CA GLN A 94 -10.80 14.31 12.70
C GLN A 94 -9.66 13.76 11.84
N ASP A 95 -9.37 14.44 10.73
CA ASP A 95 -8.29 14.07 9.82
C ASP A 95 -7.28 15.22 9.75
N ALA A 96 -6.16 15.05 10.43
CA ALA A 96 -5.05 15.99 10.41
C ALA A 96 -4.12 15.77 9.20
N SER A 97 -4.32 14.72 8.40
CA SER A 97 -3.36 14.30 7.38
C SER A 97 -3.23 15.31 6.24
N ALA A 98 -4.31 15.98 5.85
CA ALA A 98 -4.29 17.00 4.81
C ALA A 98 -3.46 18.23 5.22
N ASP A 99 -3.70 18.77 6.42
CA ASP A 99 -2.98 19.94 6.92
C ASP A 99 -1.52 19.62 7.24
N LEU A 100 -1.25 18.43 7.80
CA LEU A 100 0.11 17.95 8.00
C LEU A 100 0.82 17.72 6.67
N GLY A 101 0.16 17.16 5.66
CA GLY A 101 0.69 16.98 4.31
C GLY A 101 1.17 18.30 3.71
N LYS A 102 0.31 19.33 3.75
CA LYS A 102 0.66 20.70 3.32
C LYS A 102 1.84 21.26 4.11
N ALA A 103 1.84 21.12 5.44
CA ALA A 103 2.94 21.59 6.28
C ALA A 103 4.27 20.92 5.91
N ILE A 104 4.24 19.61 5.67
CA ILE A 104 5.42 18.84 5.25
C ILE A 104 5.90 19.31 3.88
N ASP A 105 4.99 19.56 2.92
CA ASP A 105 5.33 20.10 1.60
C ASP A 105 6.02 21.46 1.69
N VAL A 106 5.46 22.38 2.48
CA VAL A 106 6.03 23.71 2.69
C VAL A 106 7.42 23.63 3.32
N LEU A 107 7.60 22.82 4.37
CA LEU A 107 8.90 22.64 5.04
C LEU A 107 9.92 21.93 4.13
N ALA A 108 9.48 20.96 3.33
CA ALA A 108 10.34 20.27 2.38
C ALA A 108 10.81 21.20 1.26
N ALA A 109 9.91 22.03 0.71
CA ALA A 109 10.24 23.04 -0.30
C ALA A 109 11.24 24.07 0.25
N ALA A 110 11.08 24.47 1.52
CA ALA A 110 12.02 25.34 2.23
C ALA A 110 13.34 24.64 2.64
N LYS A 111 13.46 23.34 2.37
CA LYS A 111 14.59 22.49 2.77
C LYS A 111 14.90 22.54 4.28
N ASP A 112 13.88 22.70 5.13
CA ASP A 112 14.05 22.69 6.59
C ASP A 112 14.23 21.25 7.09
N LYS A 113 15.50 20.83 7.31
CA LYS A 113 15.85 19.48 7.77
C LYS A 113 15.15 19.04 9.06
N TRP A 114 14.69 20.00 9.88
CA TRP A 114 13.96 19.71 11.11
C TRP A 114 12.71 18.85 10.86
N VAL A 115 12.06 19.01 9.69
CA VAL A 115 10.85 18.24 9.37
C VAL A 115 11.08 16.73 9.41
N ALA A 116 12.25 16.23 9.00
CA ALA A 116 12.53 14.80 9.06
C ALA A 116 12.59 14.26 10.50
N ALA A 117 13.24 14.99 11.41
CA ALA A 117 13.27 14.64 12.83
C ALA A 117 11.86 14.74 13.46
N ALA A 118 11.11 15.79 13.13
CA ALA A 118 9.74 15.95 13.60
C ALA A 118 8.83 14.79 13.16
N LEU A 119 8.90 14.38 11.89
CA LEU A 119 8.11 13.26 11.39
C LEU A 119 8.52 11.93 12.03
N LEU A 120 9.82 11.70 12.29
CA LEU A 120 10.30 10.52 13.02
C LEU A 120 9.66 10.40 14.41
N ASP A 121 9.51 11.51 15.12
CA ASP A 121 8.87 11.52 16.43
C ASP A 121 7.34 11.35 16.32
N LEU A 122 6.73 11.93 15.29
CA LEU A 122 5.30 11.75 15.00
C LEU A 122 4.92 10.33 14.57
N LEU A 123 5.88 9.47 14.17
CA LEU A 123 5.63 8.03 14.00
C LEU A 123 5.16 7.37 15.31
N GLY A 124 5.52 7.91 16.47
CA GLY A 124 5.06 7.41 17.76
C GLY A 124 3.69 7.95 18.21
N HIS A 125 3.07 8.86 17.45
CA HIS A 125 1.87 9.58 17.88
C HIS A 125 0.67 8.64 18.07
N ALA A 126 -0.22 8.85 19.05
CA ALA A 126 -1.32 7.90 19.23
C ALA A 126 -2.39 7.91 18.13
N ARG A 127 -2.54 9.02 17.41
CA ARG A 127 -3.49 9.11 16.29
C ARG A 127 -2.95 8.52 14.99
N ASP A 128 -3.76 7.68 14.34
CA ASP A 128 -3.42 7.01 13.07
C ASP A 128 -3.15 7.98 11.91
N ASP A 129 -3.95 9.04 11.80
CA ASP A 129 -3.86 10.07 10.74
C ASP A 129 -2.55 10.88 10.84
N VAL A 130 -2.11 11.16 12.06
CA VAL A 130 -0.82 11.84 12.33
C VAL A 130 0.34 10.90 12.04
N ARG A 131 0.31 9.64 12.52
CA ARG A 131 1.34 8.64 12.21
C ARG A 131 1.45 8.41 10.70
N TYR A 132 0.31 8.44 10.02
CA TYR A 132 0.27 8.35 8.57
C TYR A 132 0.98 9.53 7.90
N ALA A 133 0.54 10.76 8.17
CA ALA A 133 1.14 11.93 7.53
C ALA A 133 2.65 12.00 7.81
N ALA A 134 3.05 11.60 9.03
CA ALA A 134 4.44 11.46 9.42
C ALA A 134 5.20 10.43 8.58
N GLU A 135 4.68 9.21 8.48
CA GLU A 135 5.25 8.14 7.68
C GLU A 135 5.36 8.53 6.20
N TYR A 136 4.28 9.00 5.62
CA TYR A 136 4.22 9.33 4.20
C TYR A 136 5.14 10.49 3.85
N GLY A 137 5.10 11.54 4.67
CA GLY A 137 6.02 12.66 4.58
C GLY A 137 7.46 12.21 4.65
N LEU A 138 7.80 11.36 5.63
CA LEU A 138 9.15 10.88 5.86
C LEU A 138 9.63 10.02 4.69
N ARG A 139 8.81 9.09 4.19
CA ARG A 139 9.10 8.29 2.99
C ARG A 139 9.40 9.17 1.77
N ARG A 140 8.60 10.22 1.56
CA ARG A 140 8.72 11.13 0.42
C ARG A 140 9.95 12.03 0.50
N ILE A 141 10.23 12.62 1.66
CA ILE A 141 11.40 13.51 1.82
C ILE A 141 12.71 12.74 1.98
N ALA A 142 12.66 11.58 2.65
CA ALA A 142 13.84 10.76 2.89
C ALA A 142 14.18 9.85 1.71
N ARG A 143 13.18 9.54 0.87
CA ARG A 143 13.27 8.54 -0.20
C ARG A 143 13.70 7.17 0.32
N ARG A 144 13.12 6.77 1.45
CA ARG A 144 13.43 5.52 2.18
C ARG A 144 12.17 4.91 2.77
N ASP A 145 12.22 3.61 3.01
CA ASP A 145 11.23 2.89 3.81
C ASP A 145 11.95 1.91 4.72
N PHE A 146 11.51 1.88 5.97
CA PHE A 146 11.97 0.95 6.97
C PHE A 146 10.81 0.11 7.51
N GLY A 147 9.87 -0.27 6.62
CA GLY A 147 8.76 -1.17 6.88
C GLY A 147 7.88 -0.71 8.02
N TYR A 148 7.64 0.59 8.11
CA TYR A 148 6.68 1.17 9.05
C TYR A 148 5.28 1.10 8.42
N ASN A 149 4.25 1.01 9.26
CA ASN A 149 2.85 1.09 8.84
C ASN A 149 2.08 1.67 10.03
N ALA A 150 1.36 2.76 9.81
CA ALA A 150 0.65 3.46 10.87
C ALA A 150 -0.38 2.58 11.61
N LEU A 151 -0.81 1.46 11.01
CA LEU A 151 -1.86 0.56 11.49
C LEU A 151 -1.38 -0.79 11.99
N ASP A 152 -0.09 -1.08 11.85
CA ASP A 152 0.51 -2.24 12.49
C ASP A 152 0.36 -2.14 14.01
N ASP A 153 0.48 -3.25 14.72
CA ASP A 153 0.51 -3.22 16.18
C ASP A 153 1.71 -2.41 16.72
N GLU A 154 1.60 -1.98 17.98
CA GLU A 154 2.62 -1.14 18.62
C GLU A 154 4.03 -1.75 18.55
N LYS A 155 4.16 -3.07 18.69
CA LYS A 155 5.47 -3.74 18.68
C LYS A 155 6.10 -3.66 17.28
N ALA A 156 5.32 -3.94 16.23
CA ALA A 156 5.75 -3.82 14.85
C ALA A 156 6.12 -2.37 14.49
N ARG A 157 5.29 -1.40 14.92
CA ARG A 157 5.59 0.04 14.74
C ARG A 157 6.88 0.44 15.41
N GLN A 158 7.09 0.08 16.68
CA GLN A 158 8.32 0.41 17.41
C GLN A 158 9.57 -0.22 16.77
N ALA A 159 9.47 -1.44 16.25
CA ALA A 159 10.56 -2.07 15.50
C ALA A 159 10.89 -1.32 14.20
N ALA A 160 9.89 -0.76 13.51
CA ALA A 160 10.10 0.06 12.33
C ALA A 160 10.64 1.46 12.68
N ILE A 161 10.14 2.10 13.74
CA ILE A 161 10.65 3.37 14.28
C ILE A 161 12.13 3.22 14.68
N ALA A 162 12.51 2.11 15.31
CA ALA A 162 13.90 1.84 15.67
C ALA A 162 14.82 1.79 14.43
N ARG A 163 14.37 1.15 13.34
CA ARG A 163 15.10 1.11 12.07
C ARG A 163 15.23 2.50 11.44
N TRP A 164 14.14 3.26 11.43
CA TRP A 164 14.09 4.65 10.99
C TRP A 164 15.08 5.54 11.78
N ARG A 165 15.07 5.45 13.11
CA ARG A 165 15.97 6.22 13.99
C ARG A 165 17.43 5.80 13.86
N ALA A 166 17.69 4.50 13.69
CA ALA A 166 19.04 4.00 13.42
C ALA A 166 19.61 4.61 12.14
N TRP A 167 18.83 4.61 11.05
CA TRP A 167 19.24 5.27 9.81
C TRP A 167 19.42 6.78 9.97
N TRP A 168 18.48 7.46 10.63
CA TRP A 168 18.56 8.92 10.80
C TRP A 168 19.80 9.36 11.57
N LYS A 169 20.20 8.60 12.60
CA LYS A 169 21.43 8.83 13.36
C LYS A 169 22.68 8.94 12.47
N ASP A 170 22.72 8.13 11.41
CA ASP A 170 23.84 8.11 10.47
C ASP A 170 23.65 9.16 9.34
N ALA A 171 22.40 9.38 8.90
CA ALA A 171 22.08 10.21 7.74
C ALA A 171 21.96 11.71 8.04
N GLU A 172 21.57 12.11 9.26
CA GLU A 172 21.13 13.46 9.64
C GLU A 172 22.08 14.57 9.16
N LYS A 173 23.39 14.42 9.43
CA LYS A 173 24.40 15.43 9.07
C LYS A 173 24.49 15.64 7.56
N SER A 174 24.40 14.55 6.80
CA SER A 174 24.49 14.54 5.34
C SER A 174 23.14 14.65 4.62
N PHE A 175 22.04 14.70 5.35
CA PHE A 175 20.70 14.66 4.76
C PHE A 175 20.44 15.89 3.87
N ALA A 176 19.83 15.64 2.71
CA ALA A 176 19.38 16.65 1.76
C ALA A 176 18.04 16.22 1.16
N PHE A 177 17.14 17.17 0.91
CA PHE A 177 15.81 16.92 0.34
C PHE A 177 15.85 16.38 -1.09
N ASP A 178 16.90 16.74 -1.82
CA ASP A 178 17.17 16.22 -3.16
C ASP A 178 18.10 15.00 -3.13
N ALA A 179 18.24 14.34 -1.97
CA ALA A 179 19.01 13.11 -1.88
C ALA A 179 18.45 12.13 -2.91
N LYS A 180 19.32 11.72 -3.85
CA LYS A 180 18.96 10.70 -4.83
C LYS A 180 18.41 9.51 -4.05
N PRO A 181 17.25 8.96 -4.43
CA PRO A 181 16.78 7.72 -3.85
C PRO A 181 17.95 6.73 -3.90
N PRO A 182 18.07 5.84 -2.90
CA PRO A 182 19.07 4.80 -3.00
C PRO A 182 18.96 4.14 -4.37
N LYS A 183 20.11 3.84 -4.97
CA LYS A 183 20.11 3.16 -6.26
C LYS A 183 19.15 1.96 -6.17
N PRO A 184 18.25 1.78 -7.13
CA PRO A 184 17.28 0.70 -7.23
C PRO A 184 17.80 -0.70 -6.85
N ALA A 185 19.10 -0.97 -6.95
CA ALA A 185 19.72 -2.13 -6.32
C ALA A 185 19.42 -2.33 -4.80
N GLN A 186 18.96 -1.30 -4.07
CA GLN A 186 18.51 -1.37 -2.66
C GLN A 186 16.98 -1.52 -2.51
N ILE A 187 16.19 -1.25 -3.55
CA ILE A 187 14.73 -1.39 -3.60
C ILE A 187 14.42 -2.34 -4.75
N ALA A 188 14.19 -3.58 -4.37
CA ALA A 188 14.13 -4.70 -5.25
C ALA A 188 13.19 -4.55 -6.48
N GLY A 189 13.56 -5.20 -7.59
CA GLY A 189 13.04 -4.96 -8.94
C GLY A 189 11.52 -5.02 -9.13
N VAL A 190 11.06 -4.67 -10.33
CA VAL A 190 9.65 -4.69 -10.75
C VAL A 190 9.37 -6.00 -11.49
N LEU A 191 8.47 -6.81 -10.96
CA LEU A 191 7.91 -7.95 -11.68
C LEU A 191 6.80 -7.48 -12.61
N VAL A 192 6.92 -7.81 -13.89
CA VAL A 192 5.94 -7.52 -14.94
C VAL A 192 5.48 -8.82 -15.59
N CYS A 193 4.16 -8.96 -15.76
CA CYS A 193 3.55 -10.05 -16.50
C CYS A 193 2.71 -9.46 -17.64
N SER A 194 3.06 -9.72 -18.91
CA SER A 194 2.33 -9.18 -20.07
C SER A 194 1.28 -10.16 -20.59
N ARG A 195 0.12 -9.64 -21.01
CA ARG A 195 -0.92 -10.43 -21.70
C ARG A 195 -0.65 -10.61 -23.19
N ARG A 196 0.05 -9.66 -23.81
CA ARG A 196 0.29 -9.64 -25.25
C ARG A 196 1.45 -10.55 -25.62
N TRP A 197 2.49 -10.55 -24.80
CA TRP A 197 3.58 -11.50 -24.87
C TRP A 197 3.47 -12.38 -23.65
N PRO A 198 3.29 -13.70 -23.78
CA PRO A 198 3.18 -14.61 -22.64
C PRO A 198 4.54 -14.72 -21.95
N ARG A 199 4.97 -13.64 -21.31
CA ARG A 199 6.29 -13.47 -20.75
C ARG A 199 6.16 -12.84 -19.38
N VAL A 200 6.89 -13.41 -18.44
CA VAL A 200 7.08 -12.87 -17.10
C VAL A 200 8.52 -12.40 -17.02
N PHE A 201 8.74 -11.18 -16.55
CA PHE A 201 10.09 -10.65 -16.41
C PHE A 201 10.20 -9.75 -15.20
N VAL A 202 11.42 -9.65 -14.67
CA VAL A 202 11.77 -8.77 -13.58
C VAL A 202 12.69 -7.72 -14.16
N LEU A 203 12.27 -6.46 -14.08
CA LEU A 203 13.10 -5.30 -14.36
C LEU A 203 13.73 -4.80 -13.06
N ASP A 204 14.89 -4.16 -13.10
CA ASP A 204 15.24 -3.19 -12.06
C ASP A 204 14.52 -1.86 -12.31
N LEU A 205 14.75 -0.85 -11.46
CA LEU A 205 14.11 0.46 -11.65
C LEU A 205 14.90 1.36 -12.63
N GLU A 206 15.98 0.84 -13.22
CA GLU A 206 16.65 1.40 -14.38
C GLU A 206 16.09 0.86 -15.70
N GLY A 207 15.15 -0.10 -15.64
CA GLY A 207 14.51 -0.71 -16.81
C GLY A 207 15.28 -1.92 -17.37
N GLU A 208 16.36 -2.35 -16.72
CA GLU A 208 17.13 -3.49 -17.18
C GLU A 208 16.45 -4.81 -16.77
N THR A 209 16.37 -5.75 -17.70
CA THR A 209 15.81 -7.07 -17.42
C THR A 209 16.79 -7.91 -16.60
N VAL A 210 16.45 -8.15 -15.34
CA VAL A 210 17.21 -8.99 -14.40
C VAL A 210 16.92 -10.47 -14.61
N TRP A 211 15.67 -10.81 -14.93
CA TRP A 211 15.22 -12.17 -15.18
C TRP A 211 14.03 -12.17 -16.12
N SER A 212 13.88 -13.20 -16.96
CA SER A 212 12.72 -13.34 -17.83
C SER A 212 12.42 -14.79 -18.15
N LYS A 213 11.14 -15.11 -18.32
CA LYS A 213 10.66 -16.40 -18.74
C LYS A 213 9.56 -16.26 -19.78
N ASP A 214 9.76 -16.88 -20.93
CA ASP A 214 8.71 -17.07 -21.93
C ASP A 214 7.84 -18.27 -21.52
N MET A 215 6.53 -18.08 -21.61
CA MET A 215 5.51 -19.05 -21.23
C MET A 215 4.80 -19.58 -22.49
N PRO A 216 4.52 -20.89 -22.57
CA PRO A 216 3.83 -21.49 -23.72
C PRO A 216 2.35 -21.11 -23.80
N GLY A 217 1.79 -20.48 -22.76
CA GLY A 217 0.37 -20.10 -22.65
C GLY A 217 0.18 -18.71 -22.04
N ARG A 218 -1.07 -18.28 -21.83
CA ARG A 218 -1.35 -16.95 -21.26
C ARG A 218 -0.98 -16.90 -19.76
N ALA A 219 0.24 -16.46 -19.47
CA ALA A 219 0.63 -16.04 -18.13
C ALA A 219 -0.12 -14.75 -17.80
N TYR A 220 -1.10 -14.84 -16.90
CA TYR A 220 -1.88 -13.67 -16.47
C TYR A 220 -1.40 -13.09 -15.16
N ALA A 221 -0.75 -13.90 -14.33
CA ALA A 221 -0.31 -13.49 -13.02
C ALA A 221 0.94 -14.27 -12.60
N ALA A 222 1.83 -13.55 -11.94
CA ALA A 222 3.03 -14.10 -11.34
C ALA A 222 3.32 -13.39 -10.01
N ASP A 223 4.08 -14.06 -9.16
CA ASP A 223 4.56 -13.52 -7.89
C ASP A 223 6.02 -13.92 -7.64
N ARG A 224 6.87 -12.95 -7.29
CA ARG A 224 8.28 -13.18 -7.02
C ARG A 224 8.49 -13.38 -5.53
N LEU A 225 9.18 -14.46 -5.16
CA LEU A 225 9.42 -14.84 -3.78
C LEU A 225 10.76 -14.31 -3.24
N PRO A 226 10.91 -14.15 -1.91
CA PRO A 226 12.16 -13.68 -1.29
C PRO A 226 13.40 -14.53 -1.57
N ASN A 227 13.22 -15.83 -1.80
CA ASN A 227 14.30 -16.75 -2.18
C ASN A 227 14.70 -16.65 -3.66
N GLY A 228 14.08 -15.75 -4.42
CA GLY A 228 14.32 -15.63 -5.86
C GLY A 228 13.63 -16.71 -6.68
N HIS A 229 12.59 -17.37 -6.16
CA HIS A 229 11.70 -18.16 -6.99
C HIS A 229 10.59 -17.29 -7.59
N THR A 230 9.97 -17.73 -8.67
CA THR A 230 8.80 -17.10 -9.28
C THR A 230 7.66 -18.10 -9.35
N VAL A 231 6.51 -17.74 -8.76
CA VAL A 231 5.26 -18.47 -8.91
C VAL A 231 4.53 -17.91 -10.11
N ILE A 232 4.09 -18.76 -11.03
CA ILE A 232 3.38 -18.35 -12.25
C ILE A 232 2.11 -19.18 -12.37
N VAL A 233 1.02 -18.52 -12.74
CA VAL A 233 -0.25 -19.19 -13.07
C VAL A 233 -0.35 -19.39 -14.58
N ASP A 234 -0.52 -20.64 -14.99
CA ASP A 234 -0.96 -21.00 -16.33
C ASP A 234 -2.48 -21.21 -16.33
N SER A 235 -3.21 -20.17 -16.73
CA SER A 235 -4.68 -20.20 -16.79
C SER A 235 -5.24 -21.14 -17.86
N VAL A 236 -4.43 -21.59 -18.83
CA VAL A 236 -4.87 -22.53 -19.87
C VAL A 236 -4.84 -23.95 -19.33
N ARG A 237 -3.72 -24.34 -18.71
CA ARG A 237 -3.56 -25.67 -18.09
C ARG A 237 -4.23 -25.79 -16.72
N GLY A 238 -4.56 -24.66 -16.09
CA GLY A 238 -5.17 -24.66 -14.76
C GLY A 238 -4.17 -25.08 -13.67
N VAL A 239 -2.90 -24.66 -13.81
CA VAL A 239 -1.81 -25.04 -12.88
C VAL A 239 -1.09 -23.82 -12.33
N VAL A 240 -0.56 -23.99 -11.12
CA VAL A 240 0.45 -23.09 -10.56
C VAL A 240 1.80 -23.79 -10.64
N GLU A 241 2.78 -23.12 -11.24
CA GLU A 241 4.16 -23.59 -11.35
C GLU A 241 5.07 -22.64 -10.57
N GLU A 242 6.06 -23.19 -9.86
CA GLU A 242 7.09 -22.43 -9.16
C GLU A 242 8.44 -22.72 -9.81
N TYR A 243 9.10 -21.65 -10.24
CA TYR A 243 10.39 -21.68 -10.91
C TYR A 243 11.48 -21.14 -10.01
N ASP A 244 12.64 -21.79 -10.00
CA ASP A 244 13.85 -21.22 -9.41
C ASP A 244 14.43 -20.09 -10.30
N PRO A 245 15.45 -19.34 -9.84
CA PRO A 245 16.08 -18.28 -10.65
C PRO A 245 16.77 -18.79 -11.93
N THR A 246 16.90 -20.10 -12.13
CA THR A 246 17.52 -20.74 -13.30
C THR A 246 16.49 -21.32 -14.28
N ASP A 247 15.22 -20.93 -14.13
CA ASP A 247 14.08 -21.34 -14.94
C ASP A 247 13.67 -22.81 -14.79
N ARG A 248 14.14 -23.49 -13.74
CA ARG A 248 13.72 -24.87 -13.45
C ARG A 248 12.45 -24.88 -12.63
N VAL A 249 11.50 -25.72 -13.03
CA VAL A 249 10.30 -25.99 -12.24
C VAL A 249 10.72 -26.76 -10.98
N VAL A 250 10.61 -26.12 -9.82
CA VAL A 250 10.88 -26.73 -8.51
C VAL A 250 9.61 -27.26 -7.85
N TRP A 251 8.45 -26.82 -8.33
CA TRP A 251 7.15 -27.35 -7.91
C TRP A 251 6.06 -27.04 -8.94
N LYS A 252 5.04 -27.90 -9.03
CA LYS A 252 3.84 -27.74 -9.86
C LYS A 252 2.62 -28.31 -9.14
N SER A 253 1.47 -27.63 -9.20
CA SER A 253 0.18 -28.17 -8.72
C SER A 253 -0.37 -29.27 -9.62
N GLU A 254 -1.39 -30.00 -9.17
CA GLU A 254 -2.12 -30.91 -10.06
C GLU A 254 -2.73 -30.17 -11.28
N GLU A 255 -2.79 -30.85 -12.42
CA GLU A 255 -3.41 -30.30 -13.63
C GLU A 255 -4.91 -30.11 -13.45
N GLY A 256 -5.43 -28.96 -13.87
CA GLY A 256 -6.83 -28.62 -13.67
C GLY A 256 -7.20 -28.30 -12.22
N ALA A 257 -6.24 -27.95 -11.36
CA ALA A 257 -6.48 -27.43 -10.00
C ALA A 257 -7.48 -26.26 -9.99
N PHE A 258 -7.58 -25.53 -11.10
CA PHE A 258 -8.62 -24.55 -11.35
C PHE A 258 -9.01 -24.48 -12.82
N ARG A 259 -10.17 -23.88 -13.09
CA ARG A 259 -10.67 -23.64 -14.45
C ARG A 259 -10.96 -22.17 -14.69
N GLY A 260 -10.63 -21.71 -15.89
CA GLY A 260 -10.93 -20.36 -16.35
C GLY A 260 -9.83 -19.34 -16.03
N SER A 261 -10.19 -18.07 -16.15
CA SER A 261 -9.22 -16.97 -16.08
C SER A 261 -8.87 -16.65 -14.63
N VAL A 262 -7.62 -16.93 -14.25
CA VAL A 262 -6.99 -16.37 -13.05
C VAL A 262 -6.25 -15.09 -13.44
N MET A 263 -6.56 -13.97 -12.79
CA MET A 263 -5.96 -12.66 -13.11
C MET A 263 -4.96 -12.16 -12.06
N ASP A 264 -4.86 -12.85 -10.92
CA ASP A 264 -3.91 -12.51 -9.86
C ASP A 264 -3.53 -13.73 -9.04
N VAL A 265 -2.29 -13.73 -8.55
CA VAL A 265 -1.73 -14.81 -7.72
C VAL A 265 -0.85 -14.21 -6.63
N GLU A 266 -0.90 -14.72 -5.41
CA GLU A 266 -0.01 -14.33 -4.33
C GLU A 266 0.43 -15.56 -3.53
N ARG A 267 1.73 -15.73 -3.33
CA ARG A 267 2.24 -16.71 -2.38
C ARG A 267 2.11 -16.15 -0.98
N LEU A 268 1.40 -16.87 -0.12
CA LEU A 268 1.21 -16.49 1.26
C LEU A 268 2.38 -16.98 2.14
N PRO A 269 2.65 -16.34 3.30
CA PRO A 269 3.73 -16.74 4.21
C PRO A 269 3.64 -18.18 4.72
N ASN A 270 2.43 -18.76 4.77
CA ASN A 270 2.21 -20.15 5.15
C ASN A 270 2.54 -21.17 4.03
N GLY A 271 2.98 -20.68 2.86
CA GLY A 271 3.29 -21.51 1.69
C GLY A 271 2.10 -21.78 0.77
N ASN A 272 0.87 -21.40 1.14
CA ASN A 272 -0.30 -21.53 0.27
C ASN A 272 -0.31 -20.44 -0.81
N THR A 273 -1.14 -20.62 -1.83
CA THR A 273 -1.27 -19.70 -2.97
C THR A 273 -2.68 -19.11 -3.00
N LEU A 274 -2.81 -17.79 -2.85
CA LEU A 274 -4.05 -17.06 -3.08
C LEU A 274 -4.20 -16.78 -4.58
N VAL A 275 -5.39 -17.05 -5.14
CA VAL A 275 -5.72 -16.82 -6.55
C VAL A 275 -7.05 -16.08 -6.70
N ALA A 276 -7.09 -15.14 -7.66
CA ALA A 276 -8.31 -14.44 -8.07
C ALA A 276 -8.85 -15.05 -9.38
N HIS A 277 -9.85 -15.95 -9.27
CA HIS A 277 -10.51 -16.57 -10.41
C HIS A 277 -11.62 -15.68 -10.94
N THR A 278 -11.26 -14.80 -11.86
CA THR A 278 -12.15 -13.78 -12.42
C THR A 278 -13.38 -14.39 -13.06
N SER A 279 -13.23 -15.39 -13.94
CA SER A 279 -14.37 -15.99 -14.65
C SER A 279 -15.24 -16.89 -13.77
N ALA A 280 -14.71 -17.37 -12.64
CA ALA A 280 -15.45 -18.23 -11.71
C ALA A 280 -16.14 -17.43 -10.59
N ASN A 281 -15.93 -16.11 -10.52
CA ASN A 281 -16.33 -15.25 -9.41
C ASN A 281 -15.88 -15.83 -8.06
N LEU A 282 -14.62 -16.25 -7.97
CA LEU A 282 -14.09 -17.01 -6.84
C LEU A 282 -12.72 -16.47 -6.42
N LEU A 283 -12.54 -16.34 -5.11
CA LEU A 283 -11.22 -16.26 -4.48
C LEU A 283 -10.92 -17.63 -3.88
N ALA A 284 -9.72 -18.14 -4.09
CA ALA A 284 -9.31 -19.41 -3.49
C ALA A 284 -7.90 -19.32 -2.92
N GLU A 285 -7.66 -20.01 -1.81
CA GLU A 285 -6.35 -20.28 -1.26
C GLU A 285 -6.08 -21.76 -1.48
N LEU A 286 -5.07 -22.06 -2.29
CA LEU A 286 -4.67 -23.40 -2.68
C LEU A 286 -3.46 -23.83 -1.85
N ASP A 287 -3.46 -25.07 -1.36
CA ASP A 287 -2.28 -25.67 -0.75
C ASP A 287 -1.20 -26.03 -1.80
N ARG A 288 -0.13 -26.71 -1.36
CA ARG A 288 0.97 -27.18 -2.21
C ARG A 288 0.57 -28.36 -3.11
N GLN A 289 -0.64 -28.87 -3.05
CA GLN A 289 -1.17 -29.86 -3.98
C GLN A 289 -2.07 -29.20 -5.03
N GLY A 290 -2.52 -27.97 -4.77
CA GLY A 290 -3.50 -27.25 -5.60
C GLY A 290 -4.93 -27.41 -5.10
N LYS A 291 -5.13 -28.01 -3.93
CA LYS A 291 -6.46 -28.17 -3.33
C LYS A 291 -6.84 -26.88 -2.60
N ALA A 292 -8.08 -26.45 -2.78
CA ALA A 292 -8.61 -25.30 -2.06
C ALA A 292 -8.76 -25.62 -0.56
N VAL A 293 -7.98 -24.92 0.26
CA VAL A 293 -8.08 -24.94 1.74
C VAL A 293 -8.91 -23.78 2.27
N TRP A 294 -9.14 -22.77 1.44
CA TRP A 294 -10.16 -21.75 1.64
C TRP A 294 -10.70 -21.31 0.29
N SER A 295 -11.98 -20.99 0.24
CA SER A 295 -12.58 -20.36 -0.93
C SER A 295 -13.70 -19.44 -0.53
N LEU A 296 -13.90 -18.40 -1.32
CA LEU A 296 -14.97 -17.44 -1.13
C LEU A 296 -15.54 -17.05 -2.50
N ARG A 297 -16.81 -17.39 -2.72
CA ARG A 297 -17.54 -16.95 -3.89
C ARG A 297 -17.93 -15.49 -3.70
N VAL A 298 -17.64 -14.68 -4.71
CA VAL A 298 -17.91 -13.23 -4.73
C VAL A 298 -18.95 -12.93 -5.81
N ASP A 299 -19.50 -11.72 -5.78
CA ASP A 299 -20.63 -11.35 -6.65
C ASP A 299 -20.24 -11.29 -8.14
N ARG A 300 -19.04 -10.80 -8.47
CA ARG A 300 -18.57 -10.74 -9.87
C ARG A 300 -17.07 -10.52 -10.00
N SER A 301 -16.44 -11.06 -11.04
CA SER A 301 -15.15 -10.67 -11.65
C SER A 301 -14.04 -10.12 -10.74
N PRO A 302 -13.59 -10.86 -9.69
CA PRO A 302 -12.41 -10.46 -8.93
C PRO A 302 -11.18 -10.50 -9.85
N CYS A 303 -10.46 -9.39 -9.96
CA CYS A 303 -9.31 -9.28 -10.86
C CYS A 303 -7.98 -9.10 -10.14
N SER A 304 -7.99 -8.56 -8.92
CA SER A 304 -6.82 -8.49 -8.04
C SER A 304 -7.23 -8.88 -6.63
N ALA A 305 -6.39 -9.65 -5.93
CA ALA A 305 -6.64 -10.09 -4.57
C ALA A 305 -5.34 -10.15 -3.77
N ARG A 306 -5.30 -9.48 -2.62
CA ARG A 306 -4.13 -9.43 -1.73
C ARG A 306 -4.53 -9.76 -0.30
N ARG A 307 -3.82 -10.69 0.34
CA ARG A 307 -3.97 -10.97 1.76
C ARG A 307 -3.34 -9.83 2.55
N LEU A 308 -4.11 -9.21 3.43
CA LEU A 308 -3.64 -8.17 4.33
C LEU A 308 -3.08 -8.79 5.63
N PRO A 309 -2.22 -8.08 6.37
CA PRO A 309 -1.65 -8.56 7.63
C PRO A 309 -2.69 -8.98 8.68
N ASN A 310 -3.84 -8.31 8.71
CA ASN A 310 -4.98 -8.64 9.59
C ASN A 310 -5.74 -9.91 9.17
N GLY A 311 -5.32 -10.60 8.11
CA GLY A 311 -5.97 -11.79 7.58
C GLY A 311 -7.11 -11.53 6.60
N ASN A 312 -7.53 -10.28 6.40
CA ASN A 312 -8.54 -9.91 5.40
C ASN A 312 -7.97 -9.98 3.98
N THR A 313 -8.82 -9.87 2.96
CA THR A 313 -8.43 -9.81 1.55
C THR A 313 -8.89 -8.48 0.95
N LEU A 314 -7.95 -7.70 0.43
CA LEU A 314 -8.27 -6.57 -0.45
C LEU A 314 -8.52 -7.09 -1.86
N VAL A 315 -9.65 -6.74 -2.46
CA VAL A 315 -10.10 -7.25 -3.75
C VAL A 315 -10.53 -6.11 -4.66
N ALA A 316 -9.99 -6.07 -5.87
CA ALA A 316 -10.49 -5.21 -6.94
C ALA A 316 -11.37 -6.01 -7.91
N TYR A 317 -12.45 -5.40 -8.37
CA TYR A 317 -13.42 -6.03 -9.26
C TYR A 317 -13.48 -5.36 -10.62
N TRP A 318 -13.17 -6.13 -11.66
CA TRP A 318 -13.08 -5.65 -13.05
C TRP A 318 -14.46 -5.51 -13.69
N ALA A 319 -15.17 -4.44 -13.33
CA ALA A 319 -16.53 -4.13 -13.79
C ALA A 319 -16.78 -2.61 -13.88
N THR A 320 -17.87 -2.22 -14.55
CA THR A 320 -18.44 -0.87 -14.55
C THR A 320 -19.95 -0.93 -14.22
N PRO A 321 -20.42 -0.32 -13.13
CA PRO A 321 -19.60 0.21 -12.04
C PRO A 321 -18.76 -0.93 -11.44
N GLY A 322 -17.58 -0.60 -10.96
CA GLY A 322 -16.62 -1.48 -10.28
C GLY A 322 -16.53 -1.12 -8.81
N LYS A 323 -15.78 -1.91 -8.05
CA LYS A 323 -15.53 -1.65 -6.63
C LYS A 323 -14.18 -2.21 -6.20
N VAL A 324 -13.65 -1.68 -5.11
CA VAL A 324 -12.57 -2.29 -4.35
C VAL A 324 -13.07 -2.49 -2.93
N VAL A 325 -12.84 -3.67 -2.35
CA VAL A 325 -13.34 -4.04 -1.03
C VAL A 325 -12.25 -4.70 -0.20
N GLU A 326 -12.35 -4.55 1.12
CA GLU A 326 -11.66 -5.39 2.08
C GLU A 326 -12.66 -6.42 2.64
N LEU A 327 -12.41 -7.70 2.39
CA LEU A 327 -13.25 -8.80 2.86
C LEU A 327 -12.58 -9.53 4.02
N THR A 328 -13.33 -9.80 5.07
CA THR A 328 -12.95 -10.80 6.06
C THR A 328 -12.84 -12.20 5.45
N ARG A 329 -12.20 -13.14 6.15
CA ARG A 329 -12.14 -14.56 5.73
C ARG A 329 -13.53 -15.19 5.53
N GLY A 330 -14.54 -14.70 6.24
CA GLY A 330 -15.94 -15.14 6.10
C GLY A 330 -16.73 -14.38 5.03
N GLY A 331 -16.10 -13.47 4.29
CA GLY A 331 -16.74 -12.71 3.20
C GLY A 331 -17.54 -11.48 3.62
N LYS A 332 -17.55 -11.12 4.92
CA LYS A 332 -18.09 -9.82 5.34
C LYS A 332 -17.21 -8.69 4.83
N ILE A 333 -17.85 -7.63 4.31
CA ILE A 333 -17.18 -6.40 3.89
C ILE A 333 -16.77 -5.61 5.13
N ALA A 334 -15.47 -5.45 5.34
CA ALA A 334 -14.91 -4.60 6.39
C ALA A 334 -14.74 -3.16 5.91
N TRP A 335 -14.55 -2.97 4.60
CA TRP A 335 -14.41 -1.67 3.95
C TRP A 335 -14.73 -1.80 2.45
N ALA A 336 -15.24 -0.73 1.82
CA ALA A 336 -15.48 -0.69 0.39
C ALA A 336 -15.37 0.73 -0.18
N THR A 337 -14.99 0.80 -1.46
CA THR A 337 -15.19 1.95 -2.34
C THR A 337 -15.84 1.45 -3.64
N GLU A 338 -16.86 2.14 -4.12
CA GLU A 338 -17.72 1.71 -5.23
C GLU A 338 -17.82 2.77 -6.33
N GLY A 339 -18.46 2.42 -7.45
CA GLY A 339 -18.64 3.35 -8.58
C GLY A 339 -17.41 3.51 -9.48
N LEU A 340 -16.35 2.74 -9.20
CA LEU A 340 -15.09 2.79 -9.95
C LEU A 340 -15.25 2.31 -11.40
N GLN A 341 -14.37 2.72 -12.29
CA GLN A 341 -14.42 2.38 -13.71
C GLN A 341 -13.40 1.29 -14.05
N MET A 342 -13.79 0.04 -13.84
CA MET A 342 -12.95 -1.16 -14.04
C MET A 342 -11.60 -1.06 -13.31
N PRO A 343 -11.58 -1.02 -11.97
CA PRO A 343 -10.32 -1.00 -11.21
C PRO A 343 -9.50 -2.27 -11.51
N GLY A 344 -8.26 -2.09 -11.95
CA GLY A 344 -7.36 -3.19 -12.37
C GLY A 344 -6.47 -3.73 -11.26
N SER A 345 -6.06 -2.86 -10.34
CA SER A 345 -5.32 -3.20 -9.15
C SER A 345 -5.70 -2.28 -8.00
N ALA A 346 -5.53 -2.79 -6.79
CA ALA A 346 -5.59 -1.99 -5.58
C ALA A 346 -4.43 -2.39 -4.66
N GLN A 347 -3.78 -1.40 -4.08
CA GLN A 347 -2.76 -1.59 -3.05
C GLN A 347 -3.23 -0.87 -1.80
N LYS A 348 -3.44 -1.62 -0.71
CA LYS A 348 -3.58 -0.99 0.60
C LYS A 348 -2.22 -0.41 0.96
N LEU A 349 -2.19 0.90 1.15
CA LEU A 349 -1.01 1.61 1.55
C LEU A 349 -0.85 1.50 3.08
N PRO A 350 0.36 1.76 3.62
CA PRO A 350 0.64 1.68 5.05
C PRO A 350 -0.22 2.59 5.95
N ASP A 351 -0.94 3.51 5.34
CA ASP A 351 -1.85 4.49 5.95
C ASP A 351 -3.31 4.00 6.08
N GLY A 352 -3.61 2.88 5.42
CA GLY A 352 -4.96 2.35 5.26
C GLY A 352 -5.75 2.97 4.12
N ASN A 353 -5.20 3.98 3.43
CA ASN A 353 -5.66 4.40 2.11
C ASN A 353 -5.44 3.26 1.11
N VAL A 354 -6.12 3.40 -0.02
CA VAL A 354 -6.03 2.43 -1.10
C VAL A 354 -5.66 3.15 -2.38
N LEU A 355 -4.49 2.80 -2.93
CA LEU A 355 -4.05 3.24 -4.25
C LEU A 355 -4.66 2.33 -5.31
N ILE A 356 -5.33 2.91 -6.29
CA ILE A 356 -6.16 2.20 -7.28
C ILE A 356 -5.80 2.67 -8.68
N ALA A 357 -5.53 1.71 -9.57
CA ALA A 357 -5.49 1.97 -11.01
C ALA A 357 -6.91 1.79 -11.58
N GLU A 358 -7.56 2.88 -11.97
CA GLU A 358 -8.87 2.85 -12.61
C GLU A 358 -8.73 2.84 -14.12
N TYR A 359 -8.86 1.65 -14.71
CA TYR A 359 -8.57 1.42 -16.11
C TYR A 359 -9.41 2.32 -17.03
N ARG A 360 -10.75 2.25 -16.94
CA ARG A 360 -11.64 2.99 -17.87
C ARG A 360 -11.73 4.48 -17.57
N ALA A 361 -11.48 4.89 -16.33
CA ALA A 361 -11.39 6.32 -15.98
C ALA A 361 -10.04 6.93 -16.36
N LYS A 362 -9.08 6.13 -16.88
CA LYS A 362 -7.75 6.58 -17.29
C LYS A 362 -7.03 7.37 -16.20
N ARG A 363 -7.09 6.87 -14.97
CA ARG A 363 -6.49 7.56 -13.83
C ARG A 363 -6.00 6.59 -12.78
N ILE A 364 -5.10 7.11 -11.96
CA ILE A 364 -4.71 6.50 -10.69
C ILE A 364 -5.28 7.39 -9.61
N ILE A 365 -5.91 6.78 -8.61
CA ILE A 365 -6.45 7.50 -7.46
C ILE A 365 -5.91 6.89 -6.17
N GLU A 366 -5.79 7.72 -5.16
CA GLU A 366 -5.64 7.30 -3.78
C GLU A 366 -6.92 7.67 -3.04
N VAL A 367 -7.54 6.69 -2.39
CA VAL A 367 -8.75 6.90 -1.59
C VAL A 367 -8.48 6.68 -0.12
N ASP A 368 -9.08 7.52 0.72
CA ASP A 368 -9.04 7.34 2.17
C ASP A 368 -9.94 6.20 2.66
N ARG A 369 -9.98 5.97 3.97
CA ARG A 369 -10.86 4.96 4.58
C ARG A 369 -12.35 5.28 4.50
N LYS A 370 -12.73 6.52 4.19
CA LYS A 370 -14.13 6.90 3.93
C LYS A 370 -14.50 6.69 2.46
N GLY A 371 -13.53 6.35 1.61
CA GLY A 371 -13.69 6.20 0.17
C GLY A 371 -13.57 7.51 -0.61
N LEU A 372 -13.10 8.59 0.02
CA LEU A 372 -12.89 9.88 -0.63
C LEU A 372 -11.55 9.87 -1.37
N VAL A 373 -11.54 10.44 -2.58
CA VAL A 373 -10.31 10.62 -3.36
C VAL A 373 -9.48 11.74 -2.73
N VAL A 374 -8.31 11.41 -2.21
CA VAL A 374 -7.37 12.36 -1.58
C VAL A 374 -6.21 12.74 -2.50
N TRP A 375 -5.95 11.93 -3.52
CA TRP A 375 -5.00 12.22 -4.58
C TRP A 375 -5.44 11.56 -5.89
N GLN A 376 -5.15 12.19 -7.02
CA GLN A 376 -5.37 11.59 -8.33
C GLN A 376 -4.34 12.06 -9.37
N ARG A 377 -4.12 11.20 -10.37
CA ARG A 377 -3.34 11.50 -11.57
C ARG A 377 -4.02 10.92 -12.79
N GLU A 378 -4.24 11.76 -13.78
CA GLU A 378 -4.69 11.33 -15.10
C GLU A 378 -3.56 10.60 -15.85
N CYS A 379 -3.94 9.59 -16.61
CA CYS A 379 -3.04 8.81 -17.46
C CYS A 379 -3.43 9.04 -18.92
N THR A 380 -2.43 9.06 -19.79
CA THR A 380 -2.65 9.20 -21.24
C THR A 380 -3.30 7.94 -21.82
N GLY A 381 -2.92 6.76 -21.32
CA GLY A 381 -3.53 5.48 -21.65
C GLY A 381 -4.51 4.95 -20.61
N TYR A 382 -4.59 3.62 -20.51
CA TYR A 382 -5.45 2.92 -19.57
C TYR A 382 -4.58 2.21 -18.51
N PRO A 383 -4.47 2.73 -17.27
CA PRO A 383 -3.62 2.12 -16.26
C PRO A 383 -4.22 0.78 -15.82
N HIS A 384 -3.46 -0.30 -15.98
CA HIS A 384 -3.91 -1.65 -15.63
C HIS A 384 -3.50 -2.06 -14.21
N SER A 385 -2.33 -1.59 -13.77
CA SER A 385 -1.78 -1.93 -12.46
C SER A 385 -0.88 -0.80 -11.98
N VAL A 386 -0.89 -0.57 -10.66
CA VAL A 386 -0.03 0.39 -9.98
C VAL A 386 0.53 -0.23 -8.69
N VAL A 387 1.77 0.09 -8.37
CA VAL A 387 2.40 -0.19 -7.08
C VAL A 387 3.19 1.03 -6.62
N ARG A 388 2.96 1.48 -5.39
CA ARG A 388 3.76 2.50 -4.72
C ARG A 388 4.99 1.87 -4.08
N LEU A 389 6.13 2.50 -4.31
CA LEU A 389 7.40 2.16 -3.74
C LEU A 389 7.57 2.79 -2.35
N PRO A 390 8.43 2.18 -1.51
CA PRO A 390 9.04 2.80 -0.33
C PRO A 390 9.23 4.32 -0.33
N ASP A 391 9.81 4.87 -1.38
CA ASP A 391 10.23 6.26 -1.50
C ASP A 391 9.11 7.21 -2.02
N GLY A 392 7.88 6.70 -2.08
CA GLY A 392 6.69 7.40 -2.56
C GLY A 392 6.52 7.43 -4.07
N SER A 393 7.53 7.04 -4.84
CA SER A 393 7.38 6.85 -6.30
C SER A 393 6.44 5.69 -6.60
N MET A 394 5.96 5.59 -7.83
CA MET A 394 4.99 4.61 -8.26
C MET A 394 5.43 3.98 -9.56
N VAL A 395 5.29 2.66 -9.65
CA VAL A 395 5.43 1.94 -10.91
C VAL A 395 4.04 1.65 -11.44
N VAL A 396 3.80 2.03 -12.69
CA VAL A 396 2.51 1.90 -13.35
C VAL A 396 2.69 1.16 -14.65
N SER A 397 1.85 0.16 -14.89
CA SER A 397 1.68 -0.42 -16.22
C SER A 397 0.48 0.24 -16.90
N ASP A 398 0.75 0.90 -18.01
CA ASP A 398 -0.20 1.62 -18.85
C ASP A 398 -0.21 1.03 -20.27
N THR A 399 -1.36 1.07 -20.94
CA THR A 399 -1.52 0.49 -22.28
C THR A 399 -0.88 1.30 -23.41
N VAL A 400 -0.55 2.56 -23.16
CA VAL A 400 0.07 3.47 -24.12
C VAL A 400 1.54 3.67 -23.75
N GLU A 401 1.82 4.03 -22.49
CA GLU A 401 3.16 4.38 -22.01
C GLU A 401 4.04 3.15 -21.68
N GLY A 402 3.45 1.95 -21.61
CA GLY A 402 4.15 0.75 -21.16
C GLY A 402 4.29 0.73 -19.64
N VAL A 403 5.45 0.34 -19.12
CA VAL A 403 5.77 0.40 -17.69
C VAL A 403 6.56 1.66 -17.41
N VAL A 404 6.02 2.54 -16.57
CA VAL A 404 6.63 3.82 -16.21
C VAL A 404 6.87 3.92 -14.70
N LEU A 405 7.97 4.56 -14.33
CA LEU A 405 8.26 5.01 -12.98
C LEU A 405 7.84 6.48 -12.86
N ILE A 406 6.93 6.75 -11.95
CA ILE A 406 6.36 8.06 -11.68
C ILE A 406 6.83 8.52 -10.30
N GLY A 407 7.28 9.76 -10.21
CA GLY A 407 7.68 10.37 -8.95
C GLY A 407 6.47 10.65 -8.05
N PRO A 408 6.69 10.87 -6.74
CA PRO A 408 5.60 11.27 -5.84
C PRO A 408 4.98 12.63 -6.18
N ASP A 409 5.64 13.44 -7.01
CA ASP A 409 5.13 14.66 -7.63
C ASP A 409 4.26 14.40 -8.87
N ALA A 410 3.91 13.14 -9.16
CA ALA A 410 3.14 12.69 -10.31
C ALA A 410 3.85 12.82 -11.67
N GLY A 411 5.09 13.31 -11.70
CA GLY A 411 5.90 13.41 -12.91
C GLY A 411 6.44 12.05 -13.36
N VAL A 412 6.49 11.79 -14.66
CA VAL A 412 7.17 10.59 -15.19
C VAL A 412 8.67 10.78 -15.02
N LEU A 413 9.30 9.93 -14.22
CA LEU A 413 10.74 9.94 -14.00
C LEU A 413 11.46 9.13 -15.09
N HIS A 414 10.88 7.98 -15.45
CA HIS A 414 11.49 7.05 -16.39
C HIS A 414 10.45 6.13 -17.03
N THR A 415 10.65 5.78 -18.30
CA THR A 415 9.93 4.68 -18.94
C THR A 415 10.79 3.42 -18.82
N LEU A 416 10.38 2.50 -17.95
CA LEU A 416 11.10 1.27 -17.66
C LEU A 416 11.05 0.29 -18.84
N ASP A 417 9.88 0.18 -19.48
CA ASP A 417 9.72 -0.62 -20.70
C ASP A 417 8.48 -0.14 -21.48
N ALA A 418 8.72 0.46 -22.65
CA ALA A 418 7.65 1.01 -23.49
C ALA A 418 6.80 -0.07 -24.18
N GLU A 419 7.32 -1.28 -24.36
CA GLU A 419 6.63 -2.38 -25.07
C GLU A 419 5.81 -3.27 -24.12
N ALA A 420 6.13 -3.23 -22.82
CA ALA A 420 5.45 -3.92 -21.73
C ALA A 420 4.04 -3.37 -21.42
N LYS A 421 3.17 -3.37 -22.44
CA LYS A 421 1.81 -2.88 -22.37
C LYS A 421 0.87 -4.01 -21.93
N TRP A 422 -0.21 -3.68 -21.21
CA TRP A 422 -1.25 -4.63 -20.74
C TRP A 422 -0.76 -5.69 -19.75
N GLY A 423 0.01 -5.27 -18.73
CA GLY A 423 0.54 -6.17 -17.71
C GLY A 423 0.13 -5.86 -16.29
N ARG A 424 0.54 -6.74 -15.36
CA ARG A 424 0.50 -6.48 -13.92
C ARG A 424 1.90 -6.17 -13.44
N VAL A 425 2.03 -5.14 -12.61
CA VAL A 425 3.29 -4.77 -11.95
C VAL A 425 3.24 -5.14 -10.47
N ARG A 426 4.35 -5.66 -9.94
CA ARG A 426 4.55 -5.94 -8.52
C ARG A 426 5.97 -5.61 -8.10
N LEU A 427 6.15 -5.31 -6.82
CA LEU A 427 7.47 -5.29 -6.21
C LEU A 427 7.99 -6.71 -6.07
N ALA A 428 9.14 -6.98 -6.66
CA ALA A 428 9.84 -8.25 -6.62
C ALA A 428 10.91 -8.16 -5.52
N PRO A 429 11.03 -9.08 -4.55
CA PRO A 429 12.05 -9.01 -3.51
C PRO A 429 13.48 -9.10 -4.03
N ALA A 430 14.44 -8.50 -3.31
CA ALA A 430 15.85 -8.53 -3.70
C ALA A 430 16.39 -9.93 -3.36
N VAL A 431 16.90 -10.64 -4.35
CA VAL A 431 17.49 -11.96 -4.14
C VAL A 431 18.80 -11.77 -3.39
N ARG A 432 18.86 -12.16 -2.11
CA ARG A 432 20.11 -12.11 -1.34
C ARG A 432 21.10 -13.15 -1.89
N GLY A 433 22.27 -12.71 -2.33
CA GLY A 433 23.47 -13.57 -2.42
C GLY A 433 23.63 -14.46 -3.66
N ALA A 434 22.80 -14.33 -4.71
CA ALA A 434 23.08 -14.99 -5.98
C ALA A 434 23.63 -13.95 -6.98
N ALA A 435 24.85 -14.17 -7.48
CA ALA A 435 25.24 -13.56 -8.74
C ALA A 435 24.24 -14.05 -9.79
N THR A 436 23.28 -13.19 -10.16
CA THR A 436 22.34 -13.49 -11.24
C THR A 436 23.15 -13.74 -12.51
N PRO A 437 23.11 -14.94 -13.12
CA PRO A 437 23.66 -15.10 -14.45
C PRO A 437 22.87 -14.17 -15.37
N ARG A 438 23.56 -13.25 -16.04
CA ARG A 438 22.95 -12.39 -17.06
C ARG A 438 22.30 -13.31 -18.10
N PRO A 439 21.00 -13.18 -18.40
CA PRO A 439 20.43 -13.86 -19.55
C PRO A 439 21.16 -13.37 -20.81
N LYS A 440 21.47 -14.29 -21.72
CA LYS A 440 21.94 -13.91 -23.07
C LYS A 440 20.86 -13.05 -23.71
N ALA A 441 21.26 -11.91 -24.28
CA ALA A 441 20.37 -11.05 -25.03
C ALA A 441 19.61 -11.90 -26.07
N PRO A 442 18.29 -11.67 -26.26
CA PRO A 442 17.56 -12.36 -27.31
C PRO A 442 18.19 -12.03 -28.66
N ASP A 443 18.44 -13.05 -29.48
CA ASP A 443 18.81 -12.88 -30.87
C ASP A 443 17.71 -12.05 -31.54
N ARG A 444 18.01 -10.76 -31.76
CA ARG A 444 17.25 -9.92 -32.70
C ARG A 444 17.55 -10.45 -34.10
N LYS A 445 16.92 -11.56 -34.48
CA LYS A 445 16.80 -11.90 -35.90
C LYS A 445 15.92 -10.83 -36.52
N ALA A 446 16.58 -9.88 -37.16
CA ALA A 446 15.95 -8.95 -38.09
C ALA A 446 15.17 -9.79 -39.10
N ASP A 447 13.85 -9.61 -39.09
CA ASP A 447 12.97 -10.07 -40.14
C ASP A 447 13.34 -9.29 -41.41
N LYS A 448 14.32 -9.81 -42.15
CA LYS A 448 14.58 -9.36 -43.52
C LYS A 448 13.45 -9.96 -44.34
N GLY A 449 12.40 -9.15 -44.54
CA GLY A 449 11.36 -9.41 -45.51
C GLY A 449 11.99 -9.79 -46.85
N ASP A 450 11.75 -11.04 -47.23
CA ASP A 450 12.20 -11.64 -48.47
C ASP A 450 11.29 -11.10 -49.59
N THR A 451 11.66 -9.97 -50.19
CA THR A 451 11.07 -9.54 -51.46
C THR A 451 11.75 -10.28 -52.61
N LYS A 452 11.24 -11.46 -52.93
CA LYS A 452 11.48 -12.11 -54.23
C LYS A 452 10.19 -12.67 -54.84
N GLY A 453 9.64 -11.89 -55.77
CA GLY A 453 9.18 -12.33 -57.09
C GLY A 453 7.98 -13.27 -57.19
N LYS A 454 6.86 -12.74 -57.68
CA LYS A 454 6.43 -12.90 -59.07
C LYS A 454 5.40 -11.84 -59.45
#